data_AF-A0A1W9U0M5-F1
#
_entry.id   AF-A0A1W9U0M5-F1
#
_cell.length_a   1.000
_cell.length_b   1.000
_cell.length_c   1.000
_cell.angle_alpha   90.00
_cell.angle_beta   90.00
_cell.angle_gamma   90.00
#
_symmetry.space_group_name_H-M   'P 1'
#
loop_
_entity.id
_entity.type
_entity.pdbx_description
1 polymer ?
#
loop_
_entity_poly.entity_id
_entity_poly.type
_entity_poly.pdbx_seq_one_letter_code
_entity_poly.pdbx_strand_id
1 'polypeptide(L)'
;MDPVDMLSTVNLGVPLYMVISFVAVISLCLLFSRIQLGLAVSYLFVFYIGYFYNKSLLLKTIEGSITGTVIYVCLGLIIIILAIISFISPNK
;
A
#
# COMPACT_ATOMS: atom_id res chain seq x y z
N MET A 1 -11.69 0.60 29.88
CA MET A 1 -10.66 0.09 28.96
C MET A 1 -10.53 1.14 27.89
N ASP A 2 -9.40 1.84 27.85
CA ASP A 2 -9.23 2.94 26.90
C ASP A 2 -9.21 2.37 25.46
N PRO A 3 -9.82 3.05 24.49
CA PRO A 3 -9.87 2.57 23.11
C PRO A 3 -8.46 2.35 22.54
N VAL A 4 -7.47 3.09 23.04
CA VAL A 4 -6.06 2.96 22.67
C VAL A 4 -5.46 1.63 23.15
N ASP A 5 -5.85 1.18 24.35
CA ASP A 5 -5.44 -0.12 24.91
C ASP A 5 -6.10 -1.29 24.17
N MET A 6 -7.34 -1.12 23.70
CA MET A 6 -8.01 -2.12 22.87
C MET A 6 -7.27 -2.33 21.53
N LEU A 7 -6.86 -1.24 20.87
CA LEU A 7 -6.14 -1.30 19.59
C LEU A 7 -4.73 -1.89 19.71
N SER A 8 -4.07 -1.72 20.86
CA SER A 8 -2.74 -2.27 21.11
C SER A 8 -2.75 -3.72 21.60
N THR A 9 -3.88 -4.21 22.11
CA THR A 9 -4.07 -5.61 22.54
C THR A 9 -4.51 -6.53 21.40
N VAL A 10 -5.11 -5.98 20.33
CA VAL A 10 -5.52 -6.74 19.14
C VAL A 10 -4.29 -7.02 18.28
N ASN A 11 -4.06 -8.29 17.96
CA ASN A 11 -3.03 -8.71 17.00
C ASN A 11 -3.49 -8.36 15.58
N LEU A 12 -3.37 -7.08 15.23
CA LEU A 12 -3.77 -6.58 13.92
C LEU A 12 -2.88 -7.24 12.86
N GLY A 13 -3.51 -7.72 11.78
CA GLY A 13 -2.78 -8.26 10.63
C GLY A 13 -1.87 -7.25 9.93
N VAL A 14 -1.95 -5.97 10.29
CA VAL A 14 -1.10 -4.88 9.82
C VAL A 14 -0.74 -3.98 11.02
N PRO A 15 0.51 -3.50 11.16
CA PRO A 15 0.90 -2.65 12.27
C PRO A 15 0.18 -1.30 12.24
N LEU A 16 -0.32 -0.87 13.40
CA LEU A 16 -1.05 0.39 13.57
C LEU A 16 -0.29 1.62 13.07
N TYR A 17 1.02 1.68 13.32
CA TYR A 17 1.85 2.81 12.89
C TYR A 17 1.90 2.97 11.35
N MET A 18 1.80 1.87 10.59
CA MET A 18 1.74 1.92 9.12
C MET A 18 0.40 2.46 8.63
N VAL A 19 -0.69 2.09 9.31
CA VAL A 19 -2.02 2.61 8.98
C VAL A 19 -2.12 4.10 9.29
N ILE A 20 -1.59 4.54 10.43
CA ILE A 20 -1.55 5.95 10.83
C ILE A 20 -0.74 6.78 9.82
N SER A 21 0.43 6.30 9.40
CA SER A 21 1.23 7.02 8.40
C SER A 21 0.54 7.08 7.04
N PHE A 22 -0.12 6.00 6.61
CA PHE A 22 -0.92 5.99 5.39
C PHE A 22 -2.05 7.03 5.43
N VAL A 23 -2.79 7.09 6.54
CA VAL A 23 -3.86 8.08 6.74
C VAL A 23 -3.31 9.51 6.67
N ALA A 24 -2.16 9.78 7.29
CA ALA A 24 -1.54 11.10 7.23
C ALA A 24 -1.17 11.51 5.78
N VAL A 25 -0.55 10.59 5.01
CA VAL A 25 -0.11 10.86 3.64
C VAL A 25 -1.31 11.00 2.70
N ILE A 26 -2.33 10.14 2.81
CA ILE A 26 -3.52 10.22 1.95
C ILE A 26 -4.32 11.50 2.22
N SER A 27 -4.44 11.91 3.48
CA SER A 27 -5.06 13.20 3.84
C SER A 27 -4.31 14.38 3.23
N LEU A 28 -2.96 14.34 3.22
CA LEU A 28 -2.15 15.36 2.57
C LEU A 28 -2.38 15.41 1.05
N CYS A 29 -2.43 14.25 0.38
CA CYS A 29 -2.73 14.17 -1.05
C CYS A 29 -4.11 14.74 -1.40
N LEU A 30 -5.12 14.44 -0.57
CA LEU A 30 -6.48 14.96 -0.72
C LEU A 30 -6.54 16.47 -0.44
N LEU A 31 -5.81 16.97 0.55
CA LEU A 31 -5.73 18.40 0.87
C LEU A 31 -5.18 19.22 -0.31
N PHE A 32 -4.21 18.68 -1.04
CA PHE A 32 -3.67 19.31 -2.26
C PHE A 32 -4.51 19.05 -3.52
N SER A 33 -5.70 18.46 -3.38
CA SER A 33 -6.59 18.06 -4.48
C SER A 33 -5.90 17.18 -5.55
N ARG A 34 -4.80 16.49 -5.18
CA ARG A 34 -4.01 15.65 -6.08
C ARG A 34 -4.46 14.21 -5.97
N ILE A 35 -5.67 13.93 -6.46
CA ILE A 35 -6.32 12.61 -6.37
C ILE A 35 -5.44 11.50 -6.98
N GLN A 36 -4.73 11.80 -8.07
CA GLN A 36 -3.80 10.89 -8.73
C GLN A 36 -2.66 10.43 -7.81
N LEU A 37 -2.11 11.35 -6.99
CA LEU A 37 -1.10 11.00 -5.99
C LEU A 37 -1.71 10.16 -4.87
N GLY A 38 -2.94 10.46 -4.46
CA GLY A 38 -3.63 9.67 -3.44
C GLY A 38 -3.83 8.21 -3.87
N LEU A 39 -4.21 7.99 -5.13
CA LEU A 39 -4.28 6.66 -5.74
C LEU A 39 -2.92 5.96 -5.74
N ALA A 40 -1.85 6.67 -6.11
CA ALA A 40 -0.49 6.13 -6.10
C ALA A 40 -0.04 5.67 -4.70
N VAL A 41 -0.26 6.51 -3.69
CA VAL A 41 0.07 6.23 -2.30
C VAL A 41 -0.74 5.05 -1.77
N SER A 42 -2.04 4.99 -2.09
CA SER A 42 -2.91 3.87 -1.72
C SER A 42 -2.44 2.56 -2.32
N TYR A 43 -2.03 2.59 -3.59
CA TYR A 43 -1.47 1.42 -4.23
C TYR A 43 -0.14 0.97 -3.60
N LEU A 44 0.79 1.90 -3.38
CA LEU A 44 2.07 1.60 -2.73
C LEU A 44 1.88 1.01 -1.34
N PHE A 45 0.91 1.52 -0.58
CA PHE A 45 0.58 1.00 0.75
C PHE A 45 0.11 -0.46 0.69
N VAL A 46 -0.84 -0.77 -0.19
CA VAL A 46 -1.34 -2.14 -0.39
C VAL A 46 -0.24 -3.06 -0.90
N PHE A 47 0.58 -2.59 -1.86
CA PHE A 47 1.70 -3.35 -2.40
C PHE A 47 2.76 -3.64 -1.31
N TYR A 48 3.09 -2.66 -0.48
CA TYR A 48 4.04 -2.82 0.62
C TYR A 48 3.55 -3.81 1.68
N ILE A 49 2.29 -3.70 2.11
CA ILE A 49 1.71 -4.65 3.07
C ILE A 49 1.59 -6.05 2.46
N GLY A 50 1.11 -6.15 1.22
CA GLY A 50 0.94 -7.41 0.53
C GLY A 50 2.27 -8.14 0.36
N TYR A 51 3.29 -7.43 -0.14
CA TYR A 51 4.58 -8.03 -0.49
C TYR A 51 5.59 -8.09 0.65
N PHE A 52 5.87 -6.97 1.30
CA PHE A 52 6.95 -6.88 2.30
C PHE A 52 6.51 -7.40 3.67
N TYR A 53 5.31 -6.99 4.12
CA TYR A 53 4.84 -7.36 5.45
C TYR A 53 4.31 -8.81 5.50
N ASN A 54 3.54 -9.21 4.49
CA ASN A 54 2.95 -10.55 4.41
C ASN A 54 3.77 -11.51 3.54
N LYS A 55 5.08 -11.29 3.38
CA LYS A 55 5.94 -12.07 2.46
C LYS A 55 5.82 -13.59 2.68
N SER A 56 5.77 -14.05 3.92
CA SER A 56 5.65 -15.47 4.27
C SER A 56 4.31 -16.06 3.86
N LEU A 57 3.21 -15.32 4.08
CA LEU A 57 1.87 -15.68 3.63
C LEU A 57 1.79 -15.70 2.10
N LEU A 58 2.33 -14.67 1.45
CA LEU A 58 2.35 -14.53 0.00
C LEU A 58 3.14 -15.70 -0.64
N LEU A 59 4.36 -15.97 -0.16
CA LEU A 59 5.16 -17.11 -0.62
C LEU A 59 4.46 -18.44 -0.39
N LYS A 60 3.72 -18.60 0.72
CA LYS A 60 2.93 -19.81 0.97
C LYS A 60 1.75 -19.93 -0.01
N THR A 61 1.07 -18.84 -0.32
CA THR A 61 -0.04 -18.78 -1.29
C THR A 61 0.41 -19.08 -2.71
N ILE A 62 1.60 -18.63 -3.11
CA ILE A 62 2.16 -18.92 -4.44
C ILE A 62 3.08 -20.15 -4.42
N GLU A 63 3.04 -20.97 -3.37
CA GLU A 63 3.84 -22.20 -3.24
C GLU A 63 5.36 -22.00 -3.46
N GLY A 64 5.89 -20.82 -3.14
CA GLY A 64 7.29 -20.46 -3.37
C GLY A 64 7.64 -20.23 -4.84
N SER A 65 6.65 -20.14 -5.73
CA SER A 65 6.86 -19.89 -7.16
C SER A 65 7.47 -18.51 -7.39
N ILE A 66 8.71 -18.54 -7.90
CA ILE A 66 9.47 -17.35 -8.31
C ILE A 66 8.70 -16.59 -9.39
N THR A 67 8.06 -17.31 -10.33
CA THR A 67 7.28 -16.73 -11.42
C THR A 67 6.10 -15.91 -10.90
N GLY A 68 5.32 -16.44 -9.94
CA GLY A 68 4.19 -15.69 -9.38
C GLY A 68 4.63 -14.47 -8.57
N THR A 69 5.76 -14.58 -7.88
CA THR A 69 6.38 -13.45 -7.16
C THR A 69 6.83 -12.35 -8.13
N VAL A 70 7.47 -12.71 -9.24
CA VAL A 70 7.90 -11.78 -10.30
C VAL A 70 6.70 -11.11 -10.96
N ILE A 71 5.65 -11.86 -11.29
CA ILE A 71 4.42 -11.30 -11.87
C ILE A 71 3.77 -10.30 -10.91
N TYR A 72 3.67 -10.63 -9.62
CA TYR A 72 3.13 -9.74 -8.61
C TYR A 72 3.92 -8.42 -8.53
N VAL A 73 5.26 -8.49 -8.52
CA VAL A 73 6.12 -7.30 -8.50
C VAL A 73 6.00 -6.49 -9.78
N CYS A 74 5.95 -7.14 -10.95
CA CYS A 74 5.77 -6.45 -12.24
C CYS A 74 4.42 -5.70 -12.31
N LEU A 75 3.33 -6.30 -11.84
CA LEU A 75 2.03 -5.64 -11.73
C LEU A 75 2.11 -4.43 -10.78
N GLY A 76 2.82 -4.59 -9.66
CA GLY A 76 3.29 -3.54 -8.77
C GLY A 76 3.85 -2.33 -9.50
N LEU A 77 4.92 -2.57 -10.25
CA LEU A 77 5.66 -1.54 -10.96
C LEU A 77 4.83 -0.87 -12.05
N ILE A 78 3.98 -1.62 -12.78
CA ILE A 78 3.10 -1.05 -13.81
C ILE A 78 2.19 0.02 -13.22
N ILE A 79 1.57 -0.25 -12.06
CA ILE A 79 0.66 0.72 -11.45
C ILE A 79 1.40 1.94 -10.92
N ILE A 80 2.63 1.78 -10.40
CA ILE A 80 3.49 2.90 -10.03
C ILE A 80 3.83 3.77 -11.26
N ILE A 81 4.17 3.14 -12.39
CA ILE A 81 4.44 3.86 -13.65
C ILE A 81 3.18 4.61 -14.13
N LEU A 82 2.01 3.96 -14.11
CA LEU A 82 0.75 4.60 -14.48
C LEU A 82 0.43 5.79 -13.57
N ALA A 83 0.69 5.68 -12.27
CA ALA A 83 0.52 6.78 -11.33
C ALA A 83 1.46 7.96 -11.62
N ILE A 84 2.73 7.70 -11.94
CA ILE A 84 3.70 8.73 -12.32
C ILE A 84 3.28 9.40 -13.63
N ILE A 85 2.86 8.63 -14.63
CA ILE A 85 2.35 9.16 -15.91
C ILE A 85 1.12 10.04 -15.65
N SER A 86 0.18 9.57 -14.81
CA SER A 86 -1.02 10.32 -14.45
C SER A 86 -0.67 11.65 -13.78
N PHE A 87 0.34 11.66 -12.91
CA PHE A 87 0.83 12.87 -12.23
C PHE A 87 1.51 13.87 -13.18
N ILE A 88 2.31 13.39 -14.13
CA ILE A 88 3.02 14.24 -15.09
C ILE A 88 2.07 14.73 -16.18
N SER A 89 1.08 13.93 -16.56
CA SER A 89 0.05 14.29 -17.52
C SER A 89 -0.76 15.46 -16.96
N PRO A 90 -0.57 16.69 -17.47
CA PRO A 90 -1.35 17.82 -17.03
C PRO A 90 -2.79 17.51 -17.39
N ASN A 91 -3.66 17.35 -16.40
CA ASN A 91 -5.10 17.37 -16.64
C ASN A 91 -5.39 18.64 -17.44
N LYS A 92 -5.84 18.47 -18.68
CA LYS A 92 -6.55 19.54 -19.40
C LYS A 92 -7.89 19.77 -18.75
#